data_AF-A0A1F4RCH9-F1
#
_entry.id   AF-A0A1F4RCH9-F1
#
_cell.length_a   1.000
_cell.length_b   1.000
_cell.length_c   1.000
_cell.angle_alpha   90.00
_cell.angle_beta   90.00
_cell.angle_gamma   90.00
#
_symmetry.space_group_name_H-M   'P 1'
#
loop_
_entity.id
_entity.type
_entity.pdbx_description
1 polymer ?
#
loop_
_entity_poly.entity_id
_entity_poly.type
_entity_poly.pdbx_seq_one_letter_code
_entity_poly.pdbx_strand_id
1 'polypeptide(L)' 'MTFKRDFMEASSLGLEMAAAVFLGAFLGYQIDTVLSCRPIGLVVGVVLGAAAGMWNLIKKSTKNQ' A
#
# COMPACT_ATOMS: atom_id res chain seq x y z
N MET A 1 1.32 29.63 9.65
CA MET A 1 0.41 29.26 8.54
C MET A 1 0.79 27.86 8.05
N THR A 2 0.65 26.84 8.92
CA THR A 2 1.30 25.51 8.74
C THR A 2 0.30 24.38 8.49
N PHE A 3 -0.90 24.49 9.06
CA PHE A 3 -1.97 23.48 9.03
C PHE A 3 -2.31 22.90 7.65
N LYS A 4 -2.26 23.71 6.57
CA LYS A 4 -2.55 23.22 5.22
C LYS A 4 -1.50 22.26 4.68
N ARG A 5 -0.23 22.40 5.08
CA ARG A 5 0.87 21.54 4.61
C ARG A 5 0.85 20.20 5.32
N ASP A 6 0.65 20.21 6.63
CA ASP A 6 0.55 19.00 7.44
C ASP A 6 -0.64 18.11 6.99
N PHE A 7 -1.78 18.73 6.70
CA PHE A 7 -2.96 18.02 6.19
C PHE A 7 -2.72 17.41 4.79
N MET A 8 -2.00 18.13 3.92
CA MET A 8 -1.70 17.69 2.57
C MET A 8 -0.65 16.57 2.54
N GLU A 9 0.35 16.62 3.43
CA GLU A 9 1.30 15.52 3.62
C GLU A 9 0.62 14.26 4.19
N ALA A 10 -0.21 14.40 5.22
CA ALA A 10 -0.95 13.27 5.79
C ALA A 10 -1.88 12.61 4.75
N SER A 11 -2.55 13.43 3.93
CA SER A 11 -3.40 12.95 2.85
C SER A 11 -2.62 12.24 1.73
N SER A 12 -1.45 12.78 1.35
CA SER A 12 -0.52 12.14 0.40
C SER A 12 -0.08 10.76 0.91
N LEU A 13 0.34 10.68 2.17
CA LEU A 13 0.81 9.44 2.78
C LEU A 13 -0.32 8.40 2.82
N GLY A 14 -1.53 8.81 3.20
CA GLY A 14 -2.71 7.94 3.19
C GLY A 14 -3.08 7.45 1.79
N LEU A 15 -2.99 8.32 0.77
CA LEU A 15 -3.27 7.95 -0.62
C LEU A 15 -2.22 6.99 -1.18
N GLU A 16 -0.94 7.18 -0.85
CA GLU A 16 0.14 6.25 -1.19
C GLU A 16 -0.10 4.87 -0.54
N MET A 17 -0.61 4.82 0.69
CA MET A 17 -1.00 3.56 1.35
C MET A 17 -2.16 2.88 0.65
N ALA A 18 -3.23 3.62 0.40
CA ALA A 18 -4.40 3.11 -0.28
C ALA A 18 -4.01 2.57 -1.67
N ALA A 19 -3.19 3.29 -2.43
CA ALA A 19 -2.71 2.87 -3.74
C ALA A 19 -1.84 1.60 -3.67
N ALA A 20 -0.93 1.50 -2.71
CA ALA A 20 -0.09 0.31 -2.52
C ALA A 20 -0.91 -0.94 -2.16
N VAL A 21 -1.88 -0.80 -1.25
CA VAL A 21 -2.80 -1.88 -0.87
C VAL A 21 -3.69 -2.27 -2.05
N PHE A 22 -4.22 -1.30 -2.79
CA PHE A 22 -5.08 -1.56 -3.95
C PHE A 22 -4.32 -2.28 -5.06
N LEU A 23 -3.09 -1.87 -5.36
CA LEU A 23 -2.22 -2.55 -6.33
C LEU A 23 -1.82 -3.95 -5.87
N GLY A 24 -1.48 -4.14 -4.60
CA GLY A 24 -1.17 -5.46 -4.03
C GLY A 24 -2.37 -6.41 -4.04
N ALA A 25 -3.56 -5.91 -3.71
CA ALA A 25 -4.80 -6.66 -3.78
C ALA A 25 -5.20 -7.00 -5.23
N PHE A 26 -5.06 -6.04 -6.15
CA PHE A 26 -5.38 -6.23 -7.58
C PHE A 26 -4.44 -7.24 -8.24
N LEU A 27 -3.13 -7.14 -7.99
CA LEU A 27 -2.15 -8.12 -8.45
C LEU A 27 -2.36 -9.48 -7.78
N GLY A 28 -2.64 -9.51 -6.49
CA GLY A 28 -2.96 -10.75 -5.76
C GLY A 28 -4.19 -11.45 -6.32
N TYR A 29 -5.24 -10.71 -6.66
CA TYR A 29 -6.45 -11.22 -7.29
C TYR A 29 -6.20 -11.77 -8.70
N GLN A 30 -5.37 -11.09 -9.50
CA GLN A 30 -4.98 -11.57 -10.83
C GLN A 30 -4.13 -12.85 -10.75
N ILE A 31 -3.25 -12.97 -9.75
CA ILE A 31 -2.47 -14.18 -9.52
C ILE A 31 -3.39 -15.33 -9.09
N ASP A 32 -4.36 -15.07 -8.20
CA ASP A 32 -5.34 -16.05 -7.72
C ASP A 32 -6.20 -16.62 -8.86
N THR A 33 -6.64 -15.76 -9.78
CA THR A 33 -7.44 -16.15 -10.96
C THR A 33 -6.66 -16.99 -11.97
N VAL A 34 -5.35 -16.74 -12.13
CA VAL A 34 -4.49 -17.56 -13.02
C VAL A 34 -4.15 -18.91 -12.40
N LEU A 35 -4.00 -18.99 -11.07
CA LEU A 35 -3.57 -20.22 -10.39
C LEU A 35 -4.71 -21.16 -9.98
N SER A 36 -5.99 -20.74 -10.02
CA SER A 36 -7.17 -21.56 -9.65
C SER A 36 -7.07 -22.29 -8.29
N CYS A 37 -6.07 -21.95 -7.49
CA CYS A 37 -5.83 -22.45 -6.16
C CYS A 37 -6.45 -21.41 -5.23
N ARG A 38 -7.37 -21.87 -4.37
CA ARG A 38 -7.84 -21.30 -3.09
C ARG A 38 -7.31 -19.89 -2.76
N PRO A 39 -8.12 -18.96 -2.19
CA PRO A 39 -7.90 -17.50 -2.14
C PRO A 39 -6.72 -17.06 -1.25
N ILE A 40 -5.54 -17.62 -1.48
CA ILE A 40 -4.31 -17.47 -0.75
C ILE A 40 -3.47 -16.40 -1.45
N GLY A 41 -3.54 -16.32 -2.79
CA GLY A 41 -2.87 -15.28 -3.57
C GLY A 41 -3.44 -13.89 -3.26
N LEU A 42 -4.74 -13.81 -3.04
CA LEU A 42 -5.42 -12.59 -2.61
C LEU A 42 -5.00 -12.18 -1.19
N VAL A 43 -5.01 -13.11 -0.23
CA VAL A 43 -4.60 -12.83 1.17
C VAL A 43 -3.12 -12.41 1.24
N VAL A 44 -2.24 -13.14 0.55
CA VAL A 44 -0.81 -12.80 0.48
C VAL A 44 -0.59 -11.48 -0.24
N GLY A 45 -1.33 -11.19 -1.32
CA GLY A 45 -1.26 -9.92 -2.05
C GLY A 45 -1.71 -8.72 -1.22
N VAL A 46 -2.76 -8.88 -0.39
CA VAL A 46 -3.21 -7.86 0.56
C VAL A 46 -2.19 -7.64 1.68
N VAL A 47 -1.66 -8.72 2.26
CA VAL A 47 -0.64 -8.64 3.32
C VAL A 47 0.66 -8.02 2.80
N LEU A 48 1.12 -8.42 1.61
CA LEU A 48 2.29 -7.83 0.96
C LEU A 48 2.02 -6.38 0.53
N GLY A 49 0.83 -6.05 0.03
CA GLY A 49 0.45 -4.67 -0.30
C GLY A 49 0.43 -3.75 0.93
N ALA A 50 -0.10 -4.25 2.05
CA ALA A 50 -0.07 -3.55 3.33
C ALA A 50 1.36 -3.40 3.88
N ALA A 51 2.18 -4.46 3.80
CA ALA A 51 3.58 -4.42 4.20
C ALA A 51 4.42 -3.49 3.32
N ALA A 52 4.23 -3.53 2.00
CA ALA A 52 4.90 -2.65 1.03
C ALA A 52 4.49 -1.20 1.21
N GLY A 53 3.20 -0.95 1.49
CA GLY A 53 2.71 0.36 1.89
C GLY A 53 3.44 0.85 3.14
N MET A 54 3.36 0.10 4.24
CA MET A 54 4.01 0.49 5.49
C MET A 54 5.51 0.73 5.34
N TRP A 55 6.18 -0.10 4.54
CA TRP A 55 7.59 0.09 4.18
C TRP A 55 7.85 1.40 3.44
N ASN A 56 6.95 1.79 2.54
CA ASN A 56 7.07 3.05 1.80
C ASN A 56 6.90 4.27 2.72
N LEU A 57 6.01 4.22 3.71
CA LEU A 57 5.89 5.27 4.73
C LEU A 57 7.16 5.41 5.55
N ILE A 58 7.69 4.29 6.05
CA ILE A 58 8.91 4.28 6.87
C ILE A 58 10.07 4.83 6.03
N LYS A 59 10.22 4.36 4.79
CA LYS A 59 11.26 4.84 3.88
C LYS A 59 11.12 6.33 3.59
N LYS A 60 9.90 6.85 3.38
CA LYS A 60 9.66 8.27 3.13
C LYS A 60 9.94 9.13 4.37
N SER A 61 9.63 8.61 5.56
CA SER A 61 9.97 9.23 6.84
C SER A 61 11.48 9.25 7.11
N THR A 62 12.20 8.17 6.78
CA THR A 62 13.66 8.07 6.94
C THR A 62 14.43 8.85 5.88
N LYS A 63 13.91 8.98 4.65
CA LYS A 63 14.58 9.74 3.57
C LYS A 63 14.39 11.26 3.67
N ASN A 64 13.67 11.73 4.69
CA ASN A 64 13.40 13.15 4.93
C ASN A 64 14.05 13.67 6.23
N GLN A 65 15.12 13.00 6.69
CA GLN A 65 16.15 13.59 7.55
C GLN A 65 17.34 13.98 6.67
#